data_AF-A0A354M5M2-F1
#
_entry.id   AF-A0A354M5M2-F1
#
_cell.length_a   1.000
_cell.length_b   1.000
_cell.length_c   1.000
_cell.angle_alpha   90.00
_cell.angle_beta   90.00
_cell.angle_gamma   90.00
#
_symmetry.space_group_name_H-M   'P 1'
#
loop_
_entity.id
_entity.type
_entity.pdbx_description
1 polymer ?
#
loop_
_entity_poly.entity_id
_entity_poly.type
_entity_poly.pdbx_seq_one_letter_code
_entity_poly.pdbx_strand_id
1 'polypeptide(L)'
;MVKVGDRVRFLNSVGGGIVKKINKDIALVEEEDGFETPVLLRECVVIEAGKKYSDPVPEKRTDSPQISRNIIQEEEEEAEDELPLLETPEGERLNILLAFVPEERKNLQISRFDAYLINDSNYFLDFTYSCKTDAGWLVRYHGSIEPNIKLHLETFGKEILNDLERICIQAIAYKKEKAFKQKNPISVEHRVDTVKFYK
;
A
#
# COMPACT_ATOMS: atom_id res chain seq x y z
N MET A 1 34.61 5.59 25.62
CA MET A 1 34.13 6.89 25.10
C MET A 1 34.67 7.03 23.69
N VAL A 2 33.77 7.19 22.71
CA VAL A 2 34.09 7.29 21.29
C VAL A 2 34.84 8.60 21.02
N LYS A 3 35.96 8.56 20.30
CA LYS A 3 36.73 9.74 19.88
C LYS A 3 36.78 9.84 18.36
N VAL A 4 37.09 11.04 17.89
CA VAL A 4 37.35 11.29 16.46
C VAL A 4 38.57 10.48 16.04
N GLY A 5 38.42 9.65 15.01
CA GLY A 5 39.42 8.72 14.50
C GLY A 5 39.26 7.26 14.95
N ASP A 6 38.29 6.95 15.82
CA ASP A 6 38.04 5.56 16.23
C ASP A 6 37.22 4.81 15.18
N ARG A 7 37.53 3.53 14.97
CA ARG A 7 36.71 2.63 14.15
C ARG A 7 35.57 2.10 15.00
N VAL A 8 34.34 2.43 14.64
CA VAL A 8 33.13 2.06 15.37
C VAL A 8 32.29 1.09 14.57
N ARG A 9 31.67 0.14 15.27
CA ARG A 9 30.56 -0.68 14.76
C ARG A 9 29.26 -0.07 15.21
N PHE A 10 28.24 -0.15 14.36
CA PHE A 10 26.89 0.14 14.78
C PHE A 10 26.33 -1.03 15.61
N LEU A 11 25.64 -0.72 16.70
CA LEU A 11 24.98 -1.72 17.54
C LEU A 11 23.79 -2.36 16.82
N ASN A 12 23.10 -1.58 15.98
CA ASN A 12 21.84 -1.94 15.34
C ASN A 12 22.00 -2.46 13.90
N SER A 13 23.23 -2.41 13.33
CA SER A 13 23.47 -2.75 11.92
C SER A 13 24.77 -3.51 11.71
N VAL A 14 24.84 -4.32 10.64
CA VAL A 14 26.06 -5.00 10.21
C VAL A 14 26.91 -4.04 9.37
N GLY A 15 27.44 -3.01 10.04
CA GLY A 15 28.21 -1.95 9.41
C GLY A 15 29.06 -1.22 10.45
N GLY A 16 30.13 -0.60 9.98
CA GLY A 16 31.04 0.17 10.82
C GLY A 16 31.95 1.03 9.99
N GLY A 17 32.42 2.12 10.58
CA GLY A 17 33.23 3.11 9.89
C GLY A 17 34.08 3.92 10.86
N ILE A 18 34.73 4.95 10.34
CA ILE A 18 35.65 5.79 11.10
C ILE A 18 34.92 7.06 11.52
N VAL A 19 34.98 7.40 12.81
CA VAL A 19 34.34 8.61 13.32
C VAL A 19 35.12 9.83 12.86
N LYS A 20 34.56 10.60 11.91
CA LYS A 20 35.20 11.81 11.37
C LYS A 20 34.92 13.05 12.21
N LYS A 21 33.72 13.12 12.80
CA LYS A 21 33.29 14.29 13.58
C LYS A 21 32.26 13.89 14.64
N ILE A 22 32.32 14.50 15.81
CA ILE A 22 31.34 14.32 16.88
C ILE A 22 30.72 15.68 17.18
N ASN A 23 29.40 15.77 17.16
CA ASN A 23 28.65 16.97 17.49
C ASN A 23 27.59 16.65 18.56
N LYS A 24 27.88 17.04 19.80
CA LYS A 24 27.10 16.69 21.01
C LYS A 24 26.86 15.18 21.10
N ASP A 25 25.68 14.71 20.72
CA ASP A 25 25.24 13.32 20.84
C ASP A 25 25.27 12.54 19.51
N ILE A 26 25.66 13.18 18.40
CA ILE A 26 25.71 12.59 17.05
C ILE A 26 27.17 12.49 16.57
N ALA A 27 27.58 11.31 16.12
CA ALA A 27 28.85 11.04 15.45
C ALA A 27 28.63 10.87 13.94
N LEU A 28 29.37 11.60 13.12
CA LEU A 28 29.46 11.33 11.68
C LEU A 28 30.49 10.23 11.46
N VAL A 29 30.03 9.10 10.94
CA VAL A 29 30.82 7.91 10.69
C VAL A 29 31.01 7.77 9.18
N GLU A 30 32.25 7.78 8.74
CA GLU A 30 32.63 7.57 7.34
C GLU A 30 32.82 6.07 7.10
N GLU A 31 32.02 5.52 6.20
CA GLU A 31 32.06 4.10 5.82
C GLU A 31 33.16 3.86 4.76
N GLU A 32 33.47 2.59 4.46
CA GLU A 32 34.53 2.25 3.48
C GLU A 32 34.23 2.78 2.06
N ASP A 33 32.98 3.12 1.76
CA ASP A 33 32.53 3.73 0.50
C ASP A 33 32.66 5.28 0.47
N GLY A 34 33.21 5.89 1.53
CA GLY A 34 33.42 7.34 1.63
C GLY A 34 32.15 8.15 1.93
N PHE A 35 31.04 7.49 2.24
CA PHE A 35 29.78 8.11 2.63
C PHE A 35 29.77 8.44 4.13
N GLU A 36 29.24 9.62 4.50
CA GLU A 36 29.18 10.09 5.88
C GLU A 36 27.77 9.87 6.47
N THR A 37 27.64 8.90 7.37
CA THR A 37 26.36 8.57 8.03
C THR A 37 26.31 9.17 9.44
N PRO A 38 25.32 10.01 9.78
CA PRO A 38 25.15 10.52 11.14
C PRO A 38 24.51 9.45 12.05
N VAL A 39 25.23 9.04 13.10
CA VAL A 39 24.79 7.99 14.04
C VAL A 39 24.88 8.47 15.48
N LEU A 40 23.94 8.08 16.34
CA LEU A 40 23.95 8.43 17.76
C LEU A 40 25.14 7.79 18.48
N LEU A 41 25.79 8.54 19.37
CA LEU A 41 26.97 8.07 20.11
C LEU A 41 26.68 6.82 20.97
N ARG A 42 25.42 6.63 21.37
CA ARG A 42 24.93 5.45 22.13
C ARG A 42 24.88 4.17 21.30
N GLU A 43 24.84 4.31 19.99
CA GLU A 43 24.69 3.22 19.03
C GLU A 43 26.03 2.85 18.37
N CYS A 44 27.13 3.51 18.79
CA CYS A 44 28.48 3.27 18.31
C CYS A 44 29.30 2.49 19.34
N VAL A 45 29.78 1.31 18.96
CA VAL A 45 30.69 0.48 19.75
C VAL A 45 32.08 0.54 19.12
N VAL A 46 33.07 1.01 19.87
CA VAL A 46 34.47 1.09 19.38
C VAL A 46 35.03 -0.33 19.20
N ILE A 47 35.46 -0.67 17.98
CA ILE A 47 36.08 -1.96 17.68
C ILE A 47 37.61 -1.87 17.85
N GLU A 48 38.22 -0.76 17.47
CA GLU A 48 39.67 -0.55 17.59
C GLU A 48 40.00 0.86 18.08
N ALA A 49 40.76 0.95 19.18
CA ALA A 49 41.40 2.17 19.65
C ALA A 49 42.77 2.30 18.98
N GLY A 50 42.97 3.32 18.15
CA GLY A 50 44.18 3.43 17.32
C GLY A 50 45.48 3.48 18.11
N LYS A 51 46.42 2.54 17.85
CA LYS A 51 47.84 2.81 17.55
C LYS A 51 48.69 1.55 17.21
N LYS A 52 49.32 1.64 16.02
CA LYS A 52 50.68 1.26 15.57
C LYS A 52 51.14 -0.21 15.42
N TYR A 53 51.48 -0.52 14.15
CA TYR A 53 52.53 -1.41 13.58
C TYR A 53 52.87 -2.76 14.26
N SER A 54 52.58 -3.87 13.57
CA SER A 54 53.56 -4.90 13.10
C SER A 54 52.85 -6.17 12.58
N ASP A 55 53.13 -6.57 11.34
CA ASP A 55 52.98 -7.96 10.83
C ASP A 55 53.91 -8.95 11.59
N PRO A 56 53.79 -10.31 11.51
CA PRO A 56 53.03 -11.15 10.56
C PRO A 56 52.20 -12.34 11.13
N VAL A 57 51.30 -12.87 10.27
CA VAL A 57 50.63 -14.20 10.06
C VAL A 57 51.24 -15.45 10.80
N PRO A 58 50.57 -16.64 10.98
CA PRO A 58 49.37 -17.16 10.29
C PRO A 58 48.40 -18.18 10.99
N GLU A 59 47.33 -18.58 10.23
CA GLU A 59 46.55 -19.86 10.24
C GLU A 59 45.57 -20.13 11.41
N LYS A 60 44.35 -20.70 11.25
CA LYS A 60 43.78 -21.67 10.30
C LYS A 60 42.23 -21.77 10.46
N ARG A 61 41.51 -21.90 9.33
CA ARG A 61 40.38 -22.84 8.97
C ARG A 61 39.36 -23.23 10.07
N THR A 62 38.04 -23.35 9.86
CA THR A 62 37.35 -24.15 8.83
C THR A 62 35.82 -23.96 8.93
N ASP A 63 35.13 -24.01 7.78
CA ASP A 63 33.77 -24.55 7.49
C ASP A 63 32.52 -24.08 8.27
N SER A 64 31.68 -23.21 7.69
CA SER A 64 30.47 -23.51 6.86
C SER A 64 29.15 -23.44 7.67
N PRO A 65 27.92 -23.31 7.10
CA PRO A 65 27.52 -23.17 5.70
C PRO A 65 26.59 -21.97 5.40
N GLN A 66 26.44 -21.71 4.10
CA GLN A 66 25.52 -20.76 3.48
C GLN A 66 24.06 -21.03 3.88
N ILE A 67 23.38 -20.00 4.39
CA ILE A 67 21.93 -19.90 4.31
C ILE A 67 21.66 -18.59 3.57
N SER A 68 21.47 -18.69 2.26
CA SER A 68 20.83 -17.67 1.45
C SER A 68 19.39 -17.50 1.95
N ARG A 69 19.21 -16.69 2.98
CA ARG A 69 17.93 -16.04 3.25
C ARG A 69 17.74 -15.04 2.12
N ASN A 70 16.91 -15.41 1.16
CA ASN A 70 16.20 -14.46 0.33
C ASN A 70 15.58 -13.44 1.29
N ILE A 71 16.22 -12.28 1.40
CA ILE A 71 15.60 -11.08 1.93
C ILE A 71 14.61 -10.71 0.84
N ILE A 72 13.38 -11.21 1.00
CA ILE A 72 12.23 -10.56 0.43
C ILE A 72 12.32 -9.15 1.00
N GLN A 73 12.70 -8.20 0.16
CA GLN A 73 12.46 -6.79 0.44
C GLN A 73 10.95 -6.71 0.65
N GLU A 74 10.54 -6.69 1.91
CA GLU A 74 9.29 -6.06 2.29
C GLU A 74 9.47 -4.63 1.77
N GLU A 75 8.89 -4.37 0.60
CA GLU A 75 8.46 -3.04 0.23
C GLU A 75 7.71 -2.54 1.46
N GLU A 76 8.32 -1.59 2.17
CA GLU A 76 7.57 -0.70 3.04
C GLU A 76 6.49 -0.11 2.13
N GLU A 77 5.30 -0.69 2.21
CA GLU A 77 4.07 -0.04 1.77
C GLU A 77 4.12 1.32 2.46
N GLU A 78 4.49 2.34 1.68
CA GLU A 78 4.29 3.73 2.05
C GLU A 78 2.84 3.78 2.53
N ALA A 79 2.67 3.94 3.84
CA ALA A 79 1.36 4.14 4.43
C ALA A 79 0.82 5.39 3.75
N GLU A 80 -0.06 5.18 2.76
CA GLU A 80 -0.79 6.25 2.11
C GLU A 80 -1.43 7.04 3.26
N ASP A 81 -0.98 8.29 3.43
CA ASP A 81 -1.53 9.20 4.43
C ASP A 81 -3.06 9.16 4.28
N GLU A 82 -3.74 8.48 5.22
CA GLU A 82 -5.21 8.39 5.25
C GLU A 82 -5.74 9.82 5.23
N LEU A 83 -6.21 10.27 4.07
CA LEU A 83 -6.72 11.61 3.90
C LEU A 83 -7.82 11.83 4.95
N PRO A 84 -7.85 12.98 5.62
CA PRO A 84 -8.84 13.21 6.66
C PRO A 84 -10.24 13.04 6.07
N LEU A 85 -11.06 12.18 6.71
CA LEU A 85 -12.45 11.96 6.33
C LEU A 85 -13.26 13.25 6.53
N LEU A 86 -13.24 14.11 5.51
CA LEU A 86 -13.95 15.38 5.50
C LEU A 86 -15.45 15.11 5.39
N GLU A 87 -16.14 15.06 6.52
CA GLU A 87 -17.60 14.97 6.55
C GLU A 87 -18.21 16.27 6.01
N THR A 88 -18.77 16.22 4.80
CA THR A 88 -19.52 17.35 4.26
C THR A 88 -20.93 17.42 4.89
N PRO A 89 -21.48 18.61 5.20
CA PRO A 89 -22.84 18.72 5.73
C PRO A 89 -23.93 18.18 4.78
N GLU A 90 -23.61 17.97 3.50
CA GLU A 90 -24.52 17.43 2.47
C GLU A 90 -24.44 15.89 2.33
N GLY A 91 -23.38 15.24 2.84
CA GLY A 91 -23.13 13.81 2.71
C GLY A 91 -23.92 12.89 3.66
N GLU A 92 -24.98 13.40 4.31
CA GLU A 92 -25.91 12.56 5.09
C GLU A 92 -26.84 11.70 4.23
N ARG A 93 -27.00 12.09 2.95
CA ARG A 93 -27.71 11.31 1.94
C ARG A 93 -26.74 10.30 1.33
N LEU A 94 -27.19 9.06 1.27
CA LEU A 94 -26.38 7.97 0.74
C LEU A 94 -26.47 7.99 -0.78
N ASN A 95 -25.42 8.52 -1.43
CA ASN A 95 -25.29 8.56 -2.88
C ASN A 95 -24.19 7.59 -3.31
N ILE A 96 -24.60 6.56 -4.04
CA ILE A 96 -23.69 5.56 -4.60
C ILE A 96 -23.90 5.60 -6.11
N LEU A 97 -22.82 5.80 -6.86
CA LEU A 97 -22.86 5.80 -8.31
C LEU A 97 -21.98 4.70 -8.86
N LEU A 98 -22.48 3.99 -9.86
CA LEU A 98 -21.69 3.07 -10.66
C LEU A 98 -21.34 3.74 -11.98
N ALA A 99 -20.06 3.94 -12.23
CA ALA A 99 -19.53 4.52 -13.46
C ALA A 99 -18.84 3.44 -14.29
N PHE A 100 -19.09 3.44 -15.59
CA PHE A 100 -18.37 2.61 -16.55
C PHE A 100 -17.55 3.52 -17.46
N VAL A 101 -16.25 3.27 -17.53
CA VAL A 101 -15.30 4.10 -18.28
C VAL A 101 -14.54 3.21 -19.25
N PRO A 102 -14.52 3.50 -20.57
CA PRO A 102 -13.67 2.78 -21.50
C PRO A 102 -12.20 3.20 -21.30
N GLU A 103 -11.27 2.24 -21.29
CA GLU A 103 -9.83 2.52 -21.29
C GLU A 103 -9.44 3.35 -22.51
N GLU A 104 -9.95 2.97 -23.68
CA GLU A 104 -9.66 3.63 -24.96
C GLU A 104 -10.94 4.21 -25.58
N ARG A 105 -11.13 5.53 -25.44
CA ARG A 105 -12.24 6.26 -26.08
C ARG A 105 -12.21 6.20 -27.61
N LYS A 106 -11.03 5.94 -28.21
CA LYS A 106 -10.85 5.96 -29.67
C LYS A 106 -11.16 4.63 -30.34
N ASN A 107 -10.99 3.51 -29.63
CA ASN A 107 -11.23 2.16 -30.15
C ASN A 107 -12.28 1.43 -29.31
N LEU A 108 -13.49 1.97 -29.28
CA LEU A 108 -14.66 1.35 -28.62
C LEU A 108 -14.96 -0.08 -29.12
N GLN A 109 -14.41 -0.47 -30.29
CA GLN A 109 -14.57 -1.82 -30.83
C GLN A 109 -13.75 -2.89 -30.09
N ILE A 110 -12.59 -2.54 -29.53
CA ILE A 110 -11.64 -3.49 -28.90
C ILE A 110 -11.35 -3.11 -27.43
N SER A 111 -11.74 -1.91 -27.00
CA SER A 111 -11.45 -1.40 -25.66
C SER A 111 -12.08 -2.25 -24.55
N ARG A 112 -11.34 -2.37 -23.45
CA ARG A 112 -11.87 -2.86 -22.17
C ARG A 112 -12.60 -1.72 -21.46
N PHE A 113 -13.46 -2.10 -20.53
CA PHE A 113 -14.24 -1.18 -19.72
C PHE A 113 -13.90 -1.37 -18.26
N ASP A 114 -13.69 -0.27 -17.57
CA ASP A 114 -13.48 -0.20 -16.13
C ASP A 114 -14.79 0.19 -15.45
N ALA A 115 -15.20 -0.61 -14.46
CA ALA A 115 -16.26 -0.26 -13.53
C ALA A 115 -15.68 0.41 -12.29
N TYR A 116 -16.19 1.58 -11.96
CA TYR A 116 -15.87 2.30 -10.74
C TYR A 116 -17.12 2.47 -9.88
N LEU A 117 -17.00 2.15 -8.60
CA LEU A 117 -17.99 2.51 -7.60
C LEU A 117 -17.59 3.83 -6.95
N ILE A 118 -18.46 4.81 -6.99
CA ILE A 118 -18.22 6.13 -6.41
C ILE A 118 -19.13 6.27 -5.19
N ASN A 119 -18.52 6.42 -4.03
CA ASN A 119 -19.21 6.72 -2.78
C ASN A 119 -19.17 8.22 -2.52
N ASP A 120 -20.23 8.93 -2.88
CA ASP A 120 -20.40 10.36 -2.57
C ASP A 120 -21.23 10.51 -1.28
N SER A 121 -20.76 9.86 -0.22
CA SER A 121 -21.40 9.93 1.09
C SER A 121 -20.37 9.86 2.21
N ASN A 122 -20.77 10.35 3.38
CA ASN A 122 -19.93 10.32 4.59
C ASN A 122 -20.04 9.00 5.38
N TYR A 123 -20.53 7.94 4.75
CA TYR A 123 -20.67 6.63 5.38
C TYR A 123 -19.65 5.66 4.80
N PHE A 124 -19.16 4.77 5.67
CA PHE A 124 -18.52 3.55 5.21
C PHE A 124 -19.60 2.64 4.63
N LEU A 125 -19.28 1.99 3.52
CA LEU A 125 -20.20 1.06 2.88
C LEU A 125 -19.52 -0.28 2.70
N ASP A 126 -20.13 -1.32 3.27
CA ASP A 126 -19.81 -2.68 2.87
C ASP A 126 -20.76 -3.05 1.75
N PHE A 127 -20.23 -3.41 0.59
CA PHE A 127 -21.02 -3.72 -0.57
C PHE A 127 -20.61 -5.03 -1.23
N THR A 128 -21.57 -5.63 -1.91
CA THR A 128 -21.38 -6.78 -2.78
C THR A 128 -21.88 -6.42 -4.17
N TYR A 129 -21.07 -6.77 -5.16
CA TYR A 129 -21.37 -6.62 -6.56
C TYR A 129 -21.52 -8.00 -7.18
N SER A 130 -22.72 -8.27 -7.69
CA SER A 130 -23.09 -9.58 -8.25
C SER A 130 -23.71 -9.45 -9.63
N CYS A 131 -23.50 -10.45 -10.47
CA CYS A 131 -24.12 -10.57 -11.78
C CYS A 131 -25.11 -11.75 -11.80
N LYS A 132 -26.15 -11.63 -12.61
CA LYS A 132 -27.12 -12.71 -12.80
C LYS A 132 -26.61 -13.68 -13.86
N THR A 133 -26.65 -14.96 -13.53
CA THR A 133 -26.34 -16.09 -14.42
C THR A 133 -27.55 -17.03 -14.49
N ASP A 134 -27.57 -17.98 -15.42
CA ASP A 134 -28.68 -18.93 -15.60
C ASP A 134 -29.04 -19.72 -14.33
N ALA A 135 -28.05 -19.98 -13.45
CA ALA A 135 -28.21 -20.75 -12.23
C ALA A 135 -28.44 -19.91 -10.95
N GLY A 136 -28.33 -18.58 -11.01
CA GLY A 136 -28.44 -17.72 -9.81
C GLY A 136 -27.64 -16.43 -9.89
N TRP A 137 -27.25 -15.89 -8.74
CA TRP A 137 -26.41 -14.70 -8.62
C TRP A 137 -24.97 -15.10 -8.29
N LEU A 138 -24.01 -14.60 -9.04
CA LEU A 138 -22.59 -14.82 -8.81
C LEU A 138 -21.96 -13.52 -8.33
N VAL A 139 -21.28 -13.55 -7.18
CA VAL A 139 -20.57 -12.39 -6.63
C VAL A 139 -19.27 -12.22 -7.40
N ARG A 140 -19.11 -11.06 -8.05
CA ARG A 140 -17.89 -10.68 -8.78
C ARG A 140 -16.92 -9.93 -7.89
N TYR A 141 -17.44 -8.99 -7.10
CA TYR A 141 -16.64 -8.18 -6.19
C TYR A 141 -17.36 -8.01 -4.86
N HIS A 142 -16.60 -7.96 -3.77
CA HIS A 142 -17.10 -7.60 -2.45
C HIS A 142 -16.00 -6.82 -1.73
N GLY A 143 -16.41 -5.82 -0.96
CA GLY A 143 -15.44 -5.00 -0.23
C GLY A 143 -16.11 -3.92 0.58
N SER A 144 -15.28 -3.24 1.37
CA SER A 144 -15.64 -2.02 2.08
C SER A 144 -15.11 -0.82 1.32
N ILE A 145 -15.91 0.22 1.16
CA ILE A 145 -15.52 1.50 0.56
C ILE A 145 -15.65 2.61 1.60
N GLU A 146 -14.64 3.44 1.65
CA GLU A 146 -14.55 4.58 2.55
C GLU A 146 -15.45 5.74 2.10
N PRO A 147 -15.79 6.68 2.98
CA PRO A 147 -16.56 7.85 2.60
C PRO A 147 -15.79 8.74 1.60
N ASN A 148 -16.51 9.30 0.63
CA ASN A 148 -15.99 10.24 -0.37
C ASN A 148 -14.86 9.72 -1.27
N ILE A 149 -14.75 8.39 -1.44
CA ILE A 149 -13.77 7.75 -2.33
C ILE A 149 -14.44 7.08 -3.54
N LYS A 150 -13.63 6.84 -4.57
CA LYS A 150 -13.97 5.96 -5.69
C LYS A 150 -13.14 4.69 -5.62
N LEU A 151 -13.78 3.55 -5.85
CA LEU A 151 -13.15 2.24 -5.87
C LEU A 151 -13.24 1.65 -7.26
N HIS A 152 -12.12 1.13 -7.76
CA HIS A 152 -12.13 0.33 -8.99
C HIS A 152 -12.65 -1.08 -8.66
N LEU A 153 -13.74 -1.48 -9.31
CA LEU A 153 -14.36 -2.78 -9.09
C LEU A 153 -13.73 -3.85 -9.97
N GLU A 154 -13.71 -3.58 -11.28
CA GLU A 154 -13.36 -4.58 -12.28
C GLU A 154 -13.04 -3.92 -13.62
N THR A 155 -12.09 -4.50 -14.35
CA THR A 155 -11.87 -4.27 -15.78
C THR A 155 -12.39 -5.48 -16.55
N PHE A 156 -13.33 -5.27 -17.46
CA PHE A 156 -13.95 -6.34 -18.26
C PHE A 156 -13.93 -6.04 -19.77
N GLY A 157 -13.90 -7.11 -20.57
CA GLY A 157 -14.09 -7.04 -22.01
C GLY A 157 -15.54 -7.26 -22.43
N LYS A 158 -15.79 -7.28 -23.73
CA LYS A 158 -17.15 -7.39 -24.30
C LYS A 158 -17.78 -8.77 -24.11
N GLU A 159 -16.97 -9.78 -23.88
CA GLU A 159 -17.40 -11.16 -23.64
C GLU A 159 -18.24 -11.30 -22.36
N ILE A 160 -17.94 -10.49 -21.34
CA ILE A 160 -18.64 -10.49 -20.04
C ILE A 160 -19.90 -9.60 -20.08
N LEU A 161 -20.08 -8.82 -21.15
CA LEU A 161 -21.18 -7.86 -21.26
C LEU A 161 -22.56 -8.52 -21.24
N ASN A 162 -22.67 -9.78 -21.70
CA ASN A 162 -23.89 -10.57 -21.61
C ASN A 162 -24.24 -10.90 -20.15
N ASP A 163 -23.26 -11.28 -19.34
CA ASP A 163 -23.46 -11.58 -17.91
C ASP A 163 -23.74 -10.30 -17.11
N LEU A 164 -23.19 -9.17 -17.55
CA LEU A 164 -23.37 -7.84 -16.97
C LEU A 164 -24.70 -7.18 -17.36
N GLU A 165 -25.53 -7.83 -18.19
CA GLU A 165 -26.85 -7.28 -18.53
C GLU A 165 -27.68 -7.03 -17.27
N ARG A 166 -27.55 -7.89 -16.26
CA ARG A 166 -28.22 -7.75 -14.96
C ARG A 166 -27.23 -7.85 -13.83
N ILE A 167 -27.08 -6.74 -13.13
CA ILE A 167 -26.24 -6.62 -11.95
C ILE A 167 -27.10 -6.36 -10.72
N CYS A 168 -26.61 -6.80 -9.57
CA CYS A 168 -27.19 -6.47 -8.27
C CYS A 168 -26.08 -5.97 -7.36
N ILE A 169 -26.32 -4.79 -6.80
CA ILE A 169 -25.47 -4.18 -5.79
C ILE A 169 -26.24 -4.22 -4.47
N GLN A 170 -25.67 -4.87 -3.48
CA GLN A 170 -26.17 -4.79 -2.11
C GLN A 170 -25.16 -4.02 -1.29
N ALA A 171 -25.61 -3.05 -0.50
CA ALA A 171 -24.73 -2.22 0.32
C ALA A 171 -25.33 -1.93 1.68
N ILE A 172 -24.48 -1.90 2.71
CA ILE A 172 -24.84 -1.57 4.08
C ILE A 172 -23.98 -0.39 4.53
N ALA A 173 -24.63 0.69 4.97
CA ALA A 173 -23.97 1.91 5.41
C ALA A 173 -23.78 1.94 6.92
N TYR A 174 -22.57 2.26 7.37
CA TYR A 174 -22.23 2.42 8.78
C TYR A 174 -21.19 3.53 9.02
N LYS A 175 -21.04 3.93 10.30
CA LYS A 175 -19.96 4.80 10.77
C LYS A 175 -19.30 4.15 11.99
N LYS A 176 -17.96 4.13 12.04
CA LYS A 176 -17.20 3.48 13.12
C LYS A 176 -17.11 4.34 14.39
N GLU A 177 -17.08 5.67 14.26
CA GLU A 177 -16.72 6.57 15.39
C GLU A 177 -17.85 7.47 15.89
N LYS A 178 -19.03 7.45 15.25
CA LYS A 178 -20.13 8.37 15.57
C LYS A 178 -21.48 7.67 15.57
N ALA A 179 -22.38 8.13 16.44
CA ALA A 179 -23.79 7.78 16.35
C ALA A 179 -24.36 8.32 15.03
N PHE A 180 -24.94 7.44 14.23
CA PHE A 180 -25.50 7.78 12.93
C PHE A 180 -26.94 7.28 12.81
N LYS A 181 -27.72 7.94 11.96
CA LYS A 181 -29.06 7.45 11.64
C LYS A 181 -28.90 6.20 10.78
N GLN A 182 -29.26 5.04 11.34
CA GLN A 182 -29.23 3.78 10.62
C GLN A 182 -29.99 3.92 9.30
N LYS A 183 -29.31 3.57 8.21
CA LYS A 183 -29.91 3.50 6.88
C LYS A 183 -30.36 2.08 6.62
N ASN A 184 -31.39 1.93 5.81
CA ASN A 184 -31.80 0.61 5.36
C ASN A 184 -30.70 0.02 4.47
N PRO A 185 -30.48 -1.31 4.53
CA PRO A 185 -29.68 -2.00 3.52
C PRO A 185 -30.20 -1.66 2.14
N ILE A 186 -29.28 -1.29 1.26
CA ILE A 186 -29.58 -1.02 -0.15
C ILE A 186 -29.44 -2.34 -0.88
N SER A 187 -30.44 -2.69 -1.68
CA SER A 187 -30.36 -3.78 -2.66
C SER A 187 -30.92 -3.22 -3.96
N VAL A 188 -30.03 -2.90 -4.89
CA VAL A 188 -30.38 -2.32 -6.18
C VAL A 188 -30.02 -3.30 -7.26
N GLU A 189 -31.05 -3.83 -7.91
CA GLU A 189 -30.90 -4.53 -9.18
C GLU A 189 -30.90 -3.49 -10.29
N HIS A 190 -29.86 -3.50 -11.12
CA HIS A 190 -29.76 -2.63 -12.27
C HIS A 190 -29.59 -3.46 -13.54
N ARG A 191 -30.33 -3.09 -14.58
CA ARG A 191 -30.15 -3.65 -15.91
C ARG A 191 -29.27 -2.71 -16.71
N VAL A 192 -28.07 -3.17 -17.05
CA VAL A 192 -27.10 -2.36 -17.78
C VAL A 192 -27.48 -2.33 -19.26
N ASP A 193 -27.53 -1.14 -19.84
CA ASP A 193 -27.75 -0.97 -21.28
C ASP A 193 -26.47 -1.32 -22.05
N THR A 194 -26.28 -2.59 -22.37
CA THR A 194 -25.11 -3.11 -23.11
C THR A 194 -24.91 -2.41 -24.47
N VAL A 195 -25.97 -1.89 -25.09
CA VAL A 195 -25.92 -1.15 -26.36
C VAL A 195 -25.10 0.15 -26.26
N LYS A 196 -25.03 0.77 -25.07
CA LYS A 196 -24.23 1.99 -24.84
C LYS A 196 -22.72 1.72 -24.86
N PHE A 197 -22.29 0.46 -24.70
CA PHE A 197 -20.87 0.08 -24.77
C PHE A 197 -20.37 -0.06 -26.23
N TYR A 198 -21.27 0.02 -27.21
CA TYR A 198 -20.95 -0.06 -28.64
C TYR A 198 -21.03 1.30 -29.36
N LYS A 199 -21.39 2.38 -28.66
CA LYS A 199 -21.56 3.73 -29.21
C LYS A 199 -20.59 4.70 -28.55
#